data_AF-A0A1Q7L245-F1
#
_entry.id   AF-A0A1Q7L245-F1
#
_cell.length_a   1.000
_cell.length_b   1.000
_cell.length_c   1.000
_cell.angle_alpha   90.00
_cell.angle_beta   90.00
_cell.angle_gamma   90.00
#
_symmetry.space_group_name_H-M   'P 1'
#
loop_
_entity.id
_entity.type
_entity.pdbx_description
1 polymer ?
#
loop_
_entity_poly.entity_id
_entity_poly.type
_entity_poly.pdbx_seq_one_letter_code
_entity_poly.pdbx_strand_id
1 'polypeptide(L)'
;MSKEEIEFIGKQVKDMYGTYIGKVIGTITDIDGSVQTVGVDCGSDGLKQIPFEQLVVQGAFVIFIPRWRLDAQRLLREKGLTLRRIRALIDIVSENDDMKEDAELIHEKYKMKLLTLDETEKQIKDKLEQRLADLDNQLKSIRMLRFDAKLQNKSNEITDAKYESVKTHTVEIIEHIEHEKAEIANIQRRITDLSVENLERAQSPKDVHSAAVSYLGKVETPPTSQPNTPVTAGEGVGNNTPPSSAPKPVAIGADGAEDTQDSDWLKRISSS
;
A
#
# COMPACT_ATOMS: atom_id res chain seq x y z
N MET A 1 24.54 11.77 -13.00
CA MET A 1 24.43 13.15 -13.48
C MET A 1 24.36 13.17 -15.00
N SER A 2 23.21 12.78 -15.54
CA SER A 2 22.90 13.18 -16.92
C SER A 2 22.55 14.66 -16.91
N LYS A 3 22.78 15.36 -18.02
CA LYS A 3 22.51 16.80 -18.18
C LYS A 3 21.03 17.15 -17.94
N GLU A 4 20.15 16.15 -18.04
CA GLU A 4 18.69 16.20 -17.86
C GLU A 4 18.28 16.30 -16.38
N GLU A 5 19.09 15.79 -15.44
CA GLU A 5 18.81 15.86 -13.99
C GLU A 5 18.94 17.28 -13.42
N ILE A 6 19.53 18.23 -14.16
CA ILE A 6 19.68 19.64 -13.74
C ILE A 6 18.63 20.54 -14.42
N GLU A 7 17.88 20.00 -15.38
CA GLU A 7 16.95 20.77 -16.21
C GLU A 7 15.71 21.25 -15.44
N PHE A 8 15.50 20.81 -14.20
CA PHE A 8 14.36 21.23 -13.38
C PHE A 8 14.64 22.43 -12.46
N ILE A 9 15.90 22.86 -12.33
CA ILE A 9 16.21 24.08 -11.57
C ILE A 9 15.56 25.29 -12.26
N GLY A 10 14.88 26.13 -11.49
CA GLY A 10 14.12 27.27 -12.00
C GLY A 10 12.71 26.96 -12.48
N LYS A 11 12.31 25.68 -12.58
CA LYS A 11 10.93 25.31 -12.91
C LYS A 11 9.98 25.63 -11.76
N GLN A 12 8.72 25.87 -12.13
CA GLN A 12 7.63 26.05 -11.17
C GLN A 12 7.24 24.69 -10.58
N VAL A 13 7.06 24.66 -9.27
CA VAL A 13 6.57 23.51 -8.53
C VAL A 13 5.07 23.66 -8.35
N LYS A 14 4.33 22.63 -8.74
CA LYS A 14 2.88 22.51 -8.50
C LYS A 14 2.61 21.24 -7.72
N ASP A 15 1.54 21.19 -6.95
CA ASP A 15 1.05 19.89 -6.47
C ASP A 15 0.40 19.09 -7.60
N MET A 16 0.03 17.85 -7.28
CA MET A 16 -0.72 16.94 -8.17
C MET A 16 -2.10 17.44 -8.60
N TYR A 17 -2.64 18.47 -7.96
CA TYR A 17 -3.93 19.08 -8.30
C TYR A 17 -3.76 20.35 -9.13
N GLY A 18 -2.52 20.76 -9.42
CA GLY A 18 -2.19 21.93 -10.24
C GLY A 18 -1.95 23.23 -9.46
N THR A 19 -2.06 23.20 -8.13
CA THR A 19 -1.83 24.37 -7.27
C THR A 19 -0.35 24.70 -7.23
N TYR A 20 -0.02 25.98 -7.44
CA TYR A 20 1.36 26.45 -7.38
C TYR A 20 1.90 26.41 -5.94
N ILE A 21 3.04 25.75 -5.75
CA ILE A 21 3.74 25.62 -4.46
C ILE A 21 4.91 26.61 -4.35
N GLY A 22 5.63 26.81 -5.46
CA GLY A 22 6.90 27.54 -5.40
C GLY A 22 7.77 27.35 -6.63
N LYS A 23 9.04 27.71 -6.49
CA LYS A 23 10.03 27.60 -7.58
C LYS A 23 11.24 26.82 -7.11
N VAL A 24 11.75 25.91 -7.95
CA VAL A 24 13.00 25.21 -7.64
C VAL A 24 14.17 26.18 -7.70
N ILE A 25 14.97 26.22 -6.64
CA ILE A 25 16.16 27.09 -6.56
C ILE A 25 17.49 26.34 -6.51
N GLY A 26 17.49 25.04 -6.20
CA GLY A 26 18.70 24.23 -6.16
C GLY A 26 18.48 22.79 -5.70
N THR A 27 19.56 22.03 -5.59
CA THR A 27 19.56 20.60 -5.21
C THR A 27 20.65 20.31 -4.19
N ILE A 28 20.39 19.36 -3.29
CA ILE A 28 21.40 18.75 -2.42
C ILE A 28 21.62 17.33 -2.90
N THR A 29 22.87 16.97 -3.14
CA THR A 29 23.27 15.66 -3.66
C THR A 29 24.03 14.85 -2.62
N ASP A 30 23.94 13.52 -2.72
CA ASP A 30 24.76 12.60 -1.94
C ASP A 30 26.19 12.48 -2.54
N ILE A 31 27.08 11.75 -1.86
CA ILE A 31 28.50 11.58 -2.21
C ILE A 31 28.66 10.91 -3.59
N ASP A 32 27.71 10.08 -3.99
CA ASP A 32 27.66 9.43 -5.31
C ASP A 32 27.16 10.37 -6.43
N GLY A 33 26.79 11.60 -6.09
CA GLY A 33 26.27 12.60 -7.00
C GLY A 33 24.77 12.48 -7.28
N SER A 34 24.04 11.55 -6.67
CA SER A 34 22.58 11.45 -6.82
C SER A 34 21.86 12.59 -6.07
N VAL A 35 20.74 13.07 -6.61
CA VAL A 35 19.95 14.13 -5.96
C VAL A 35 19.17 13.55 -4.78
N GLN A 36 19.47 14.04 -3.58
CA GLN A 36 18.78 13.65 -2.35
C GLN A 36 17.53 14.50 -2.13
N THR A 37 17.70 15.83 -2.15
CA THR A 37 16.61 16.79 -1.94
C THR A 37 16.69 17.96 -2.91
N VAL A 38 15.55 18.60 -3.13
CA VAL A 38 15.39 19.78 -3.97
C VAL A 38 14.94 20.95 -3.09
N GLY A 39 15.66 22.06 -3.16
CA GLY A 39 15.28 23.30 -2.52
C GLY A 39 14.22 24.03 -3.33
N VAL A 40 13.05 24.24 -2.73
CA VAL A 40 11.92 24.97 -3.31
C VAL A 40 11.65 26.24 -2.50
N ASP A 41 11.69 27.38 -3.17
CA ASP A 41 11.25 28.65 -2.60
C ASP A 41 9.71 28.70 -2.61
N CYS A 42 9.12 28.66 -1.42
CA CYS A 42 7.67 28.73 -1.20
C CYS A 42 7.21 30.14 -0.77
N GLY A 43 7.98 31.19 -1.06
CA GLY A 43 7.62 32.56 -0.74
C GLY A 43 7.61 32.82 0.76
N SER A 44 6.45 33.13 1.34
CA SER A 44 6.32 33.41 2.78
C SER A 44 6.65 32.21 3.67
N ASP A 45 6.48 30.99 3.15
CA ASP A 45 6.85 29.76 3.86
C ASP A 45 8.36 29.49 3.82
N GLY A 46 9.13 30.32 3.12
CA GLY A 46 10.57 30.20 2.98
C GLY A 46 11.01 29.01 2.13
N LEU A 47 12.28 28.63 2.30
CA LEU A 47 12.90 27.52 1.59
C LEU A 47 12.49 26.18 2.20
N LYS A 48 11.84 25.32 1.42
CA LYS A 48 11.54 23.94 1.77
C LYS A 48 12.49 22.99 1.04
N GLN A 49 13.06 22.04 1.77
CA GLN A 49 13.80 20.94 1.18
C GLN A 49 12.87 19.75 0.99
N ILE A 50 12.58 19.42 -0.27
CA ILE A 50 11.68 18.33 -0.62
C ILE A 50 12.52 17.14 -1.11
N PRO A 51 12.35 15.93 -0.55
CA PRO A 51 12.97 14.72 -1.07
C PRO A 51 12.72 14.53 -2.57
N PHE A 52 13.75 14.15 -3.32
CA PHE A 52 13.64 14.00 -4.77
C PHE A 52 12.57 12.96 -5.17
N GLU A 53 12.37 11.92 -4.35
CA GLU A 53 11.31 10.90 -4.52
C GLU A 53 9.88 11.48 -4.55
N GLN A 54 9.68 12.68 -3.99
CA GLN A 54 8.39 13.39 -3.97
C GLN A 54 8.19 14.30 -5.18
N LEU A 55 9.09 14.28 -6.17
CA LEU A 55 9.06 15.21 -7.29
C LEU A 55 9.06 14.46 -8.62
N VAL A 56 8.20 14.92 -9.53
CA VAL A 56 8.12 14.41 -10.90
C VAL A 56 8.22 15.58 -11.87
N VAL A 57 9.28 15.61 -12.67
CA VAL A 57 9.45 16.63 -13.71
C VAL A 57 8.49 16.33 -14.87
N GLN A 58 7.60 17.29 -15.19
CA GLN A 58 6.65 17.20 -16.30
C GLN A 58 6.71 18.46 -17.14
N GLY A 59 7.38 18.39 -18.30
CA GLY A 59 7.55 19.53 -19.19
C GLY A 59 8.17 20.73 -18.47
N ALA A 60 7.41 21.83 -18.37
CA ALA A 60 7.83 23.07 -17.72
C ALA A 60 7.62 23.10 -16.19
N PHE A 61 6.98 22.08 -15.62
CA PHE A 61 6.62 22.03 -14.20
C PHE A 61 7.33 20.88 -13.49
N VAL A 62 7.44 21.02 -12.17
CA VAL A 62 7.79 19.93 -11.25
C VAL A 62 6.55 19.66 -10.41
N ILE A 63 6.04 18.43 -10.47
CA ILE A 63 4.87 18.00 -9.72
C ILE A 63 5.32 17.43 -8.38
N PHE A 64 4.83 18.02 -7.30
CA PHE A 64 5.01 17.57 -5.93
C PHE A 64 3.97 16.52 -5.57
N ILE A 65 4.47 15.42 -5.01
CA ILE A 65 3.70 14.29 -4.52
C ILE A 65 3.76 14.26 -2.99
N PRO A 66 2.64 14.43 -2.28
CA PRO A 66 2.61 14.31 -0.83
C PRO A 66 3.10 12.96 -0.35
N ARG A 67 3.85 12.98 0.77
CA ARG A 67 4.52 11.80 1.33
C ARG A 67 3.53 10.68 1.67
N TRP A 68 2.34 11.04 2.17
CA TRP A 68 1.30 10.08 2.50
C TRP A 68 0.87 9.24 1.30
N ARG A 69 0.89 9.81 0.08
CA ARG A 69 0.52 9.08 -1.15
C ARG A 69 1.58 8.06 -1.52
N LEU A 70 2.86 8.45 -1.46
CA LEU A 70 3.98 7.54 -1.73
C LEU A 70 4.03 6.39 -0.72
N ASP A 71 3.93 6.73 0.57
CA ASP A 71 3.94 5.75 1.66
C ASP A 71 2.78 4.76 1.51
N ALA A 72 1.57 5.24 1.23
CA ALA A 72 0.39 4.39 1.02
C ALA A 72 0.52 3.48 -0.21
N GLN A 73 1.02 3.99 -1.34
CA GLN A 73 1.25 3.18 -2.52
C GLN A 73 2.30 2.10 -2.29
N ARG A 74 3.38 2.43 -1.56
CA ARG A 74 4.41 1.48 -1.16
C ARG A 74 3.84 0.38 -0.28
N LEU A 75 3.07 0.74 0.74
CA LEU A 75 2.38 -0.20 1.62
C LEU A 75 1.49 -1.15 0.83
N LEU A 76 0.58 -0.62 0.00
CA LEU A 76 -0.37 -1.42 -0.78
C LEU A 76 0.34 -2.43 -1.68
N ARG A 77 1.46 -2.03 -2.29
CA ARG A 77 2.28 -2.91 -3.15
C ARG A 77 2.98 -3.99 -2.34
N GLU A 78 3.71 -3.60 -1.29
CA GLU A 78 4.51 -4.53 -0.47
C GLU A 78 3.61 -5.53 0.27
N LYS A 79 2.55 -5.04 0.91
CA LYS A 79 1.58 -5.87 1.63
C LYS A 79 0.81 -6.78 0.67
N GLY A 80 0.33 -6.25 -0.46
CA GLY A 80 -0.36 -7.06 -1.47
C GLY A 80 0.52 -8.14 -2.12
N LEU A 81 1.81 -7.87 -2.35
CA LEU A 81 2.74 -8.91 -2.81
C LEU A 81 3.03 -9.96 -1.72
N THR A 82 3.23 -9.52 -0.48
CA THR A 82 3.51 -10.43 0.64
C THR A 82 2.35 -11.41 0.85
N LEU A 83 1.11 -10.92 0.83
CA LEU A 83 -0.09 -11.76 0.95
C LEU A 83 -0.22 -12.76 -0.21
N ARG A 84 0.04 -12.34 -1.46
CA ARG A 84 0.03 -13.25 -2.62
C ARG A 84 1.11 -14.33 -2.52
N ARG A 85 2.30 -14.00 -2.01
CA ARG A 85 3.37 -14.98 -1.82
C ARG A 85 3.07 -15.98 -0.71
N ILE A 86 2.46 -15.55 0.38
CA ILE A 86 1.98 -16.46 1.44
C ILE A 86 0.97 -17.46 0.86
N ARG A 87 0.04 -17.00 0.02
CA ARG A 87 -0.91 -17.90 -0.67
C ARG A 87 -0.18 -18.93 -1.53
N ALA A 88 0.73 -18.50 -2.39
CA ALA A 88 1.49 -19.41 -3.23
C ALA A 88 2.29 -20.44 -2.41
N LEU A 89 2.79 -20.06 -1.22
CA LEU A 89 3.42 -21.02 -0.31
C LEU A 89 2.44 -22.08 0.20
N ILE A 90 1.25 -21.68 0.63
CA ILE A 90 0.22 -22.60 1.11
C ILE A 90 -0.18 -23.56 -0.01
N ASP A 91 -0.36 -23.04 -1.24
CA ASP A 91 -0.72 -23.84 -2.40
C ASP A 91 0.37 -24.90 -2.70
N ILE A 92 1.65 -24.50 -2.72
CA ILE A 92 2.79 -25.41 -2.94
C ILE A 92 2.83 -26.54 -1.91
N VAL A 93 2.69 -26.21 -0.62
CA VAL A 93 2.72 -27.22 0.46
C VAL A 93 1.51 -28.14 0.39
N SER A 94 0.35 -27.65 -0.05
CA SER A 94 -0.85 -28.47 -0.22
C SER A 94 -0.76 -29.45 -1.39
N GLU A 95 0.05 -29.13 -2.41
CA GLU A 95 0.27 -29.98 -3.60
C GLU A 95 1.44 -30.96 -3.42
N ASN A 96 2.47 -30.61 -2.62
CA ASN A 96 3.65 -31.42 -2.37
C ASN A 96 4.21 -31.22 -0.95
N ASP A 97 4.15 -32.26 -0.13
CA ASP A 97 4.59 -32.23 1.27
C ASP A 97 6.13 -32.28 1.42
N ASP A 98 6.87 -32.65 0.37
CA ASP A 98 8.35 -32.75 0.41
C ASP A 98 9.04 -31.37 0.59
N MET A 99 8.33 -30.27 0.38
CA MET A 99 8.85 -28.91 0.48
C MET A 99 8.37 -28.18 1.75
N LYS A 100 7.75 -28.90 2.68
CA LYS A 100 7.07 -28.30 3.84
C LYS A 100 8.02 -27.57 4.77
N GLU A 101 9.15 -28.16 5.14
CA GLU A 101 10.10 -27.53 6.06
C GLU A 101 10.70 -26.25 5.47
N ASP A 102 11.04 -26.26 4.18
CA ASP A 102 11.55 -25.08 3.47
C ASP A 102 10.48 -23.98 3.35
N ALA A 103 9.22 -24.37 3.13
CA ALA A 103 8.09 -23.45 3.08
C ALA A 103 7.78 -22.84 4.45
N GLU A 104 7.87 -23.61 5.55
CA GLU A 104 7.65 -23.12 6.91
C GLU A 104 8.62 -22.00 7.28
N LEU A 105 9.91 -22.15 6.95
CA LEU A 105 10.92 -21.12 7.20
C LEU A 105 10.61 -19.81 6.46
N ILE A 106 10.22 -19.91 5.19
CA ILE A 106 9.88 -18.75 4.36
C ILE A 106 8.55 -18.12 4.84
N HIS A 107 7.58 -18.93 5.25
CA HIS A 107 6.31 -18.47 5.78
C HIS A 107 6.50 -17.63 7.04
N GLU A 108 7.37 -18.07 7.97
CA GLU A 108 7.67 -17.30 9.19
C GLU A 108 8.33 -15.95 8.84
N LYS A 109 9.22 -15.92 7.84
CA LYS A 109 9.80 -14.66 7.35
C LYS A 109 8.74 -13.70 6.81
N TYR A 110 7.75 -14.20 6.06
CA TYR A 110 6.66 -13.36 5.55
C TYR A 110 5.71 -12.90 6.65
N LYS A 111 5.45 -13.73 7.66
CA LYS A 111 4.67 -13.34 8.84
C LYS A 111 5.34 -12.19 9.61
N MET A 112 6.65 -12.27 9.84
CA MET A 112 7.41 -11.17 10.45
C MET A 112 7.36 -9.90 9.60
N LYS A 113 7.48 -10.00 8.27
CA LYS A 113 7.32 -8.86 7.36
C LYS A 113 5.90 -8.27 7.44
N LEU A 114 4.85 -9.10 7.53
CA LEU A 114 3.48 -8.60 7.70
C LEU A 114 3.31 -7.77 8.98
N LEU A 115 3.87 -8.20 10.11
CA LEU A 115 3.83 -7.41 11.36
C LEU A 115 4.44 -6.02 11.17
N THR A 116 5.57 -5.91 10.47
CA THR A 116 6.18 -4.60 10.17
C THR A 116 5.33 -3.75 9.22
N LEU A 117 4.63 -4.39 8.27
CA LEU A 117 3.73 -3.71 7.35
C LEU A 117 2.44 -3.25 8.04
N ASP A 118 1.94 -4.00 9.03
CA ASP A 118 0.77 -3.62 9.84
C ASP A 118 1.06 -2.40 10.73
N GLU A 119 2.26 -2.32 11.31
CA GLU A 119 2.69 -1.11 12.03
C GLU A 119 2.83 0.09 11.08
N THR A 120 3.40 -0.12 9.89
CA THR A 120 3.49 0.92 8.85
C THR A 120 2.10 1.37 8.40
N GLU A 121 1.16 0.44 8.26
CA GLU A 121 -0.24 0.74 7.94
C GLU A 121 -0.88 1.65 8.97
N LYS A 122 -0.69 1.36 10.26
CA LYS A 122 -1.22 2.18 11.35
C LYS A 122 -0.67 3.62 11.26
N GLN A 123 0.64 3.77 11.09
CA GLN A 123 1.26 5.09 10.95
C GLN A 123 0.76 5.86 9.72
N ILE A 124 0.50 5.17 8.61
CA ILE A 124 -0.09 5.79 7.42
C ILE A 124 -1.53 6.21 7.70
N LYS A 125 -2.35 5.36 8.35
CA LYS A 125 -3.73 5.70 8.74
C LYS A 125 -3.78 6.95 9.62
N ASP A 126 -2.93 7.02 10.64
CA ASP A 126 -2.84 8.18 11.54
C ASP A 126 -2.50 9.47 10.77
N LYS A 127 -1.53 9.41 9.84
CA LYS A 127 -1.18 10.56 8.97
C LYS A 127 -2.34 10.98 8.06
N LEU A 128 -3.08 10.02 7.50
CA LEU A 128 -4.23 10.30 6.63
C LEU A 128 -5.38 10.94 7.41
N GLU A 129 -5.66 10.46 8.62
CA GLU A 129 -6.67 11.04 9.51
C GLU A 129 -6.31 12.47 9.94
N GLN A 130 -5.04 12.70 10.30
CA GLN A 130 -4.55 14.05 10.59
C GLN A 130 -4.73 14.99 9.39
N ARG A 131 -4.38 14.53 8.18
CA ARG A 131 -4.54 15.33 6.97
C ARG A 131 -6.01 15.65 6.67
N LEU A 132 -6.92 14.69 6.86
CA LEU A 132 -8.37 14.93 6.73
C LEU A 132 -8.86 15.99 7.72
N ALA A 133 -8.40 15.95 8.97
CA ALA A 133 -8.75 16.93 9.98
C ALA A 133 -8.27 18.35 9.59
N ASP A 134 -7.06 18.47 9.05
CA ASP A 134 -6.53 19.75 8.54
C ASP A 134 -7.39 20.30 7.39
N LEU A 135 -7.75 19.44 6.42
CA LEU A 135 -8.62 19.81 5.29
C LEU A 135 -10.02 20.22 5.75
N ASP A 136 -10.59 19.54 6.74
CA ASP A 136 -11.88 19.92 7.35
C ASP A 136 -11.83 21.29 8.04
N ASN A 137 -10.73 21.59 8.73
CA ASN A 137 -10.52 22.88 9.37
C ASN A 137 -10.38 24.00 8.33
N GLN A 138 -9.63 23.76 7.24
CA GLN A 138 -9.54 24.70 6.12
C GLN A 138 -10.93 24.96 5.50
N LEU A 139 -11.72 23.91 5.27
CA LEU A 139 -13.06 24.04 4.70
C LEU A 139 -14.02 24.80 5.62
N LYS A 140 -13.92 24.63 6.95
CA LYS A 140 -14.66 25.45 7.92
C LYS A 140 -14.28 26.94 7.82
N SER A 141 -13.00 27.25 7.75
CA SER A 141 -12.50 28.63 7.59
C SER A 141 -13.00 29.27 6.29
N ILE A 142 -12.98 28.53 5.18
CA ILE A 142 -13.49 29.02 3.88
C ILE A 142 -15.00 29.26 3.94
N ARG A 143 -15.77 28.37 4.58
CA ARG A 143 -17.21 28.57 4.78
C ARG A 143 -17.51 29.83 5.59
N MET A 144 -16.76 30.07 6.66
CA MET A 144 -16.88 31.29 7.46
C MET A 144 -16.56 32.54 6.64
N LEU A 145 -15.47 32.51 5.86
CA LEU A 145 -15.08 33.62 4.97
C LEU A 145 -16.16 33.91 3.92
N ARG A 146 -16.74 32.89 3.29
CA ARG A 146 -17.83 33.07 2.30
C ARG A 146 -19.09 33.65 2.94
N PHE A 147 -19.40 33.25 4.17
CA PHE A 147 -20.53 33.82 4.91
C PHE A 147 -20.29 35.30 5.22
N ASP A 148 -19.12 35.64 5.73
CA ASP A 148 -18.74 37.02 6.06
C ASP A 148 -18.73 37.92 4.82
N ALA A 149 -18.15 37.46 3.70
CA ALA A 149 -18.20 38.17 2.43
C ALA A 149 -19.64 38.40 1.94
N LYS A 150 -20.55 37.44 2.18
CA LYS A 150 -21.97 37.60 1.85
C LYS A 150 -22.63 38.65 2.75
N LEU A 151 -22.28 38.69 4.04
CA LEU A 151 -22.74 39.70 4.97
C LEU A 151 -22.26 41.09 4.55
N GLN A 152 -20.96 41.25 4.28
CA GLN A 152 -20.36 42.51 3.80
C GLN A 152 -21.01 43.00 2.50
N ASN A 153 -21.37 42.09 1.58
CA ASN A 153 -22.09 42.50 0.36
C ASN A 153 -23.50 43.01 0.71
N LYS A 154 -24.22 42.31 1.58
CA LYS A 154 -25.59 42.71 2.00
C LYS A 154 -25.63 43.96 2.86
N SER A 155 -24.57 44.28 3.59
CA SER A 155 -24.41 45.55 4.30
C SER A 155 -23.88 46.69 3.41
N ASN A 156 -23.61 46.43 2.12
CA ASN A 156 -23.02 47.35 1.15
C ASN A 156 -21.59 47.82 1.52
N GLU A 157 -20.84 47.02 2.30
CA GLU A 157 -19.43 47.26 2.61
C GLU A 157 -18.51 46.88 1.44
N ILE A 158 -18.92 45.88 0.66
CA ILE A 158 -18.24 45.48 -0.58
C ILE A 158 -19.22 45.49 -1.76
N THR A 159 -18.68 45.74 -2.95
CA THR A 159 -19.44 45.68 -4.22
C THR A 159 -19.71 44.24 -4.63
N ASP A 160 -20.79 44.01 -5.39
CA ASP A 160 -21.10 42.69 -5.99
C ASP A 160 -19.92 42.09 -6.77
N ALA A 161 -19.15 42.90 -7.51
CA ALA A 161 -17.98 42.43 -8.26
C ALA A 161 -16.88 41.83 -7.35
N LYS A 162 -16.64 42.45 -6.18
CA LYS A 162 -15.70 41.93 -5.18
C LYS A 162 -16.23 40.66 -4.53
N TYR A 163 -17.54 40.60 -4.24
CA TYR A 163 -18.17 39.40 -3.70
C TYR A 163 -18.08 38.20 -4.66
N GLU A 164 -18.36 38.40 -5.96
CA GLU A 164 -18.20 37.35 -6.96
C GLU A 164 -16.73 36.92 -7.14
N SER A 165 -15.79 37.85 -7.00
CA SER A 165 -14.36 37.51 -6.95
C SER A 165 -14.05 36.57 -5.79
N VAL A 166 -14.50 36.87 -4.56
CA VAL A 166 -14.28 35.99 -3.39
C VAL A 166 -14.90 34.60 -3.63
N LYS A 167 -16.11 34.56 -4.20
CA LYS A 167 -16.78 33.30 -4.52
C LYS A 167 -15.99 32.46 -5.52
N THR A 168 -15.45 33.08 -6.57
CA THR A 168 -14.65 32.39 -7.61
C THR A 168 -13.40 31.78 -6.99
N HIS A 169 -12.59 32.58 -6.29
CA HIS A 169 -11.35 32.09 -5.68
C HIS A 169 -11.60 31.01 -4.61
N THR A 170 -12.69 31.12 -3.84
CA THR A 170 -13.02 30.10 -2.83
C THR A 170 -13.54 28.80 -3.43
N VAL A 171 -14.13 28.81 -4.63
CA VAL A 171 -14.56 27.59 -5.31
C VAL A 171 -13.35 26.73 -5.69
N GLU A 172 -12.31 27.32 -6.28
CA GLU A 172 -11.08 26.60 -6.66
C GLU A 172 -10.42 25.91 -5.45
N ILE A 173 -10.36 26.59 -4.30
CA ILE A 173 -9.80 26.03 -3.07
C ILE A 173 -10.69 24.90 -2.52
N ILE A 174 -12.02 25.03 -2.59
CA ILE A 174 -12.94 23.97 -2.18
C ILE A 174 -12.78 22.75 -3.06
N GLU A 175 -12.71 22.93 -4.39
CA GLU A 175 -12.51 21.84 -5.33
C GLU A 175 -11.21 21.09 -5.03
N HIS A 176 -10.10 21.81 -4.82
CA HIS A 176 -8.82 21.22 -4.42
C HIS A 176 -8.95 20.35 -3.15
N ILE A 177 -9.56 20.89 -2.09
CA ILE A 177 -9.77 20.17 -0.82
C ILE A 177 -10.61 18.91 -1.02
N GLU A 178 -11.70 18.99 -1.79
CA GLU A 178 -12.58 17.85 -2.03
C GLU A 178 -11.90 16.75 -2.86
N HIS A 179 -11.08 17.12 -3.85
CA HIS A 179 -10.27 16.14 -4.59
C HIS A 179 -9.29 15.42 -3.68
N GLU A 180 -8.55 16.13 -2.83
CA GLU A 180 -7.61 15.50 -1.91
C GLU A 180 -8.32 14.59 -0.90
N LYS A 181 -9.48 15.00 -0.36
CA LYS A 181 -10.29 14.15 0.52
C LYS A 181 -10.75 12.88 -0.18
N ALA A 182 -11.21 12.98 -1.42
CA ALA A 182 -11.64 11.82 -2.20
C ALA A 182 -10.49 10.83 -2.44
N GLU A 183 -9.28 11.32 -2.73
CA GLU A 183 -8.09 10.46 -2.88
C GLU A 183 -7.69 9.79 -1.57
N ILE A 184 -7.70 10.53 -0.45
CA ILE A 184 -7.42 9.95 0.87
C ILE A 184 -8.44 8.87 1.22
N ALA A 185 -9.74 9.13 1.02
CA ALA A 185 -10.80 8.17 1.28
C ALA A 185 -10.66 6.90 0.41
N ASN A 186 -10.31 7.05 -0.87
CA ASN A 186 -10.05 5.92 -1.75
C ASN A 186 -8.86 5.08 -1.25
N ILE A 187 -7.78 5.72 -0.81
CA ILE A 187 -6.60 5.03 -0.28
C ILE A 187 -6.92 4.31 1.04
N GLN A 188 -7.65 4.96 1.96
CA GLN A 188 -8.10 4.33 3.20
C GLN A 188 -8.97 3.09 2.93
N ARG A 189 -9.87 3.17 1.95
CA ARG A 189 -10.67 2.02 1.51
C ARG A 189 -9.79 0.89 1.02
N ARG A 190 -8.86 1.16 0.09
CA ARG A 190 -7.94 0.13 -0.45
C ARG A 190 -7.07 -0.51 0.61
N ILE A 191 -6.59 0.26 1.59
CA ILE A 191 -5.83 -0.27 2.74
C ILE A 191 -6.73 -1.19 3.58
N THR A 192 -7.98 -0.77 3.85
CA THR A 192 -8.94 -1.56 4.62
C THR A 192 -9.30 -2.86 3.92
N ASP A 193 -9.60 -2.81 2.62
CA ASP A 193 -9.91 -3.99 1.80
C ASP A 193 -8.76 -5.01 1.84
N LEU A 194 -7.51 -4.53 1.75
CA LEU A 194 -6.32 -5.38 1.83
C LEU A 194 -6.12 -6.01 3.22
N SER A 195 -6.51 -5.31 4.27
CA SER A 195 -6.47 -5.82 5.65
C SER A 195 -7.60 -6.81 5.95
N VAL A 196 -8.79 -6.61 5.39
CA VAL A 196 -9.90 -7.58 5.45
C VAL A 196 -9.54 -8.86 4.69
N GLU A 197 -8.96 -8.73 3.49
CA GLU A 197 -8.37 -9.83 2.71
C GLU A 197 -7.40 -10.68 3.55
N ASN A 198 -6.63 -10.03 4.42
CA ASN A 198 -5.68 -10.70 5.30
C ASN A 198 -6.41 -11.41 6.47
N LEU A 199 -7.38 -10.74 7.11
CA LEU A 199 -8.10 -11.28 8.26
C LEU A 199 -9.02 -12.45 7.91
N GLU A 200 -9.82 -12.34 6.84
CA GLU A 200 -10.69 -13.42 6.37
C GLU A 200 -9.88 -14.67 5.99
N ARG A 201 -8.63 -14.48 5.54
CA ARG A 201 -7.74 -15.59 5.17
C ARG A 201 -6.95 -16.15 6.32
N ALA A 202 -6.58 -15.34 7.30
CA ALA A 202 -6.08 -15.82 8.58
C ALA A 202 -7.13 -16.66 9.34
N GLN A 203 -8.43 -16.48 9.04
CA GLN A 203 -9.55 -17.28 9.55
C GLN A 203 -10.00 -18.44 8.63
N SER A 204 -9.37 -18.59 7.46
CA SER A 204 -9.49 -19.80 6.63
C SER A 204 -8.50 -20.96 6.93
N PRO A 205 -7.98 -21.20 8.16
CA PRO A 205 -7.16 -22.35 8.46
C PRO A 205 -8.02 -23.50 9.01
N LYS A 206 -9.07 -23.93 8.28
CA LYS A 206 -9.78 -25.14 8.72
C LYS A 206 -8.90 -26.39 8.67
N ASP A 207 -7.77 -26.37 7.97
CA ASP A 207 -6.93 -27.57 7.85
C ASP A 207 -5.51 -27.45 8.45
N VAL A 208 -4.96 -26.24 8.70
CA VAL A 208 -3.56 -26.12 9.16
C VAL A 208 -3.42 -26.04 10.68
N HIS A 209 -4.33 -25.35 11.37
CA HIS A 209 -4.29 -25.29 12.84
C HIS A 209 -4.78 -26.58 13.51
N SER A 210 -5.73 -27.30 12.89
CA SER A 210 -6.19 -28.59 13.39
C SER A 210 -5.13 -29.70 13.23
N ALA A 211 -4.32 -29.63 12.17
CA ALA A 211 -3.21 -30.56 11.98
C ALA A 211 -2.11 -30.32 13.02
N ALA A 212 -1.70 -29.07 13.25
CA ALA A 212 -0.60 -28.75 14.17
C ALA A 212 -0.93 -29.09 15.65
N VAL A 213 -2.18 -28.93 16.09
CA VAL A 213 -2.58 -29.23 17.48
C VAL A 213 -2.77 -30.74 17.71
N SER A 214 -3.15 -31.52 16.68
CA SER A 214 -3.33 -32.96 16.80
C SER A 214 -2.00 -33.73 16.96
N TYR A 215 -0.91 -33.23 16.37
CA TYR A 215 0.42 -33.88 16.47
C TYR A 215 1.21 -33.53 17.74
N LEU A 216 0.89 -32.44 18.43
CA LEU A 216 1.60 -32.02 19.67
C LEU A 216 0.98 -32.59 20.96
N GLY A 217 -0.15 -33.31 20.87
CA GLY A 217 -0.96 -33.76 22.02
C GLY A 217 -0.69 -35.17 22.56
N LYS A 218 0.27 -35.93 22.03
CA LYS A 218 0.64 -37.26 22.59
C LYS A 218 2.05 -37.24 23.17
N VAL A 219 2.16 -36.70 24.39
CA VAL A 219 3.20 -37.13 25.32
C VAL A 219 2.58 -38.22 26.19
N GLU A 220 2.62 -39.47 25.71
CA GLU A 220 2.41 -40.63 26.60
C GLU A 220 3.76 -40.96 27.25
N THR A 221 3.79 -40.83 28.57
CA THR A 221 4.85 -41.28 29.47
C THR A 221 5.12 -42.78 29.32
N PRO A 222 6.38 -43.26 29.36
CA PRO A 222 6.68 -44.68 29.31
C PRO A 222 6.50 -45.34 30.69
N PRO A 223 5.96 -46.57 30.81
CA PRO A 223 6.13 -47.37 32.00
C PRO A 223 7.27 -48.39 31.87
N THR A 224 7.94 -48.57 33.00
CA THR A 224 9.09 -49.43 33.31
C THR A 224 8.77 -50.95 33.21
N SER A 225 9.82 -51.72 32.88
CA SER A 225 10.00 -53.19 32.84
C SER A 225 9.36 -53.98 34.00
N GLN A 226 8.84 -55.21 33.83
CA GLN A 226 9.58 -56.51 33.83
C GLN A 226 8.63 -57.74 33.58
N PRO A 227 9.11 -59.01 33.47
CA PRO A 227 8.80 -59.95 32.37
C PRO A 227 7.81 -61.10 32.73
N ASN A 228 7.32 -61.81 31.70
CA ASN A 228 7.10 -63.27 31.69
C ASN A 228 6.77 -63.80 30.27
N THR A 229 7.48 -64.84 29.84
CA THR A 229 7.10 -65.80 28.75
C THR A 229 6.28 -66.96 29.36
N PRO A 230 5.63 -67.91 28.63
CA PRO A 230 5.92 -68.34 27.23
C PRO A 230 4.75 -68.89 26.33
N VAL A 231 5.10 -69.23 25.06
CA VAL A 231 4.49 -70.15 24.04
C VAL A 231 3.07 -69.81 23.49
N THR A 232 2.63 -69.97 22.22
CA THR A 232 2.93 -70.91 21.10
C THR A 232 2.34 -70.42 19.74
N ALA A 233 3.02 -70.81 18.65
CA ALA A 233 2.68 -71.03 17.22
C ALA A 233 1.39 -70.51 16.54
N GLY A 234 1.55 -70.15 15.26
CA GLY A 234 0.48 -70.16 14.24
C GLY A 234 0.84 -69.43 12.93
N GLU A 235 1.23 -70.19 11.91
CA GLU A 235 1.49 -69.77 10.53
C GLU A 235 0.23 -69.29 9.79
N GLY A 236 0.39 -68.48 8.74
CA GLY A 236 -0.70 -68.20 7.79
C GLY A 236 -0.35 -67.19 6.68
N VAL A 237 -0.13 -67.72 5.48
CA VAL A 237 0.27 -67.06 4.21
C VAL A 237 -0.94 -66.65 3.36
N GLY A 238 -0.80 -65.61 2.52
CA GLY A 238 -1.56 -65.43 1.25
C GLY A 238 -1.82 -63.95 0.88
N ASN A 239 -1.14 -63.38 -0.13
CA ASN A 239 -1.57 -63.23 -1.55
C ASN A 239 -2.85 -62.38 -1.74
N ASN A 240 -3.04 -61.43 -2.68
CA ASN A 240 -2.38 -60.97 -3.91
C ASN A 240 -2.93 -59.55 -4.31
N THR A 241 -2.09 -58.80 -5.03
CA THR A 241 -2.23 -57.78 -6.12
C THR A 241 -3.57 -57.61 -6.90
N PRO A 242 -3.73 -56.68 -7.91
CA PRO A 242 -3.48 -55.22 -8.09
C PRO A 242 -4.65 -54.54 -8.92
N PRO A 243 -4.53 -53.67 -9.99
CA PRO A 243 -3.80 -52.39 -10.29
C PRO A 243 -4.70 -51.24 -10.91
N SER A 244 -4.06 -50.09 -11.27
CA SER A 244 -4.30 -49.24 -12.50
C SER A 244 -5.53 -48.30 -12.54
N SER A 245 -5.60 -47.08 -13.15
CA SER A 245 -4.76 -46.23 -14.02
C SER A 245 -5.45 -44.85 -14.23
N ALA A 246 -4.68 -43.74 -14.19
CA ALA A 246 -4.55 -42.54 -15.08
C ALA A 246 -5.65 -42.14 -16.13
N PRO A 247 -5.58 -40.99 -16.87
CA PRO A 247 -5.23 -39.57 -16.58
C PRO A 247 -6.06 -38.45 -17.34
N LYS A 248 -5.96 -37.17 -16.90
CA LYS A 248 -5.80 -35.80 -17.57
C LYS A 248 -6.31 -35.46 -19.04
N PRO A 249 -6.20 -34.20 -19.60
CA PRO A 249 -6.48 -32.78 -19.19
C PRO A 249 -7.03 -31.81 -20.33
N VAL A 250 -6.92 -30.46 -20.14
CA VAL A 250 -6.85 -29.26 -21.09
C VAL A 250 -8.17 -28.52 -21.48
N ALA A 251 -8.28 -27.21 -21.82
CA ALA A 251 -7.86 -25.86 -21.34
C ALA A 251 -8.41 -24.74 -22.31
N ILE A 252 -8.40 -23.45 -21.87
CA ILE A 252 -8.21 -22.13 -22.60
C ILE A 252 -9.39 -21.28 -23.19
N GLY A 253 -9.34 -19.96 -22.88
CA GLY A 253 -9.66 -18.77 -23.75
C GLY A 253 -10.44 -17.63 -23.02
N ALA A 254 -9.87 -16.47 -22.59
CA ALA A 254 -9.49 -15.19 -23.28
C ALA A 254 -10.69 -14.44 -23.95
N ASP A 255 -10.90 -13.11 -23.96
CA ASP A 255 -10.09 -11.89 -23.72
C ASP A 255 -11.01 -10.62 -23.70
N GLY A 256 -10.50 -9.44 -23.28
CA GLY A 256 -11.12 -8.12 -23.49
C GLY A 256 -10.39 -6.94 -22.79
N ALA A 257 -9.94 -5.93 -23.55
CA ALA A 257 -9.00 -4.86 -23.16
C ALA A 257 -9.60 -3.44 -23.21
N GLU A 258 -9.13 -2.51 -22.36
CA GLU A 258 -9.31 -1.05 -22.50
C GLU A 258 -8.21 -0.21 -21.77
N ASP A 259 -7.71 0.80 -22.48
CA ASP A 259 -6.96 2.06 -22.17
C ASP A 259 -5.68 2.16 -21.29
N THR A 260 -4.66 2.82 -21.87
CA THR A 260 -3.24 2.86 -21.43
C THR A 260 -2.63 4.27 -21.32
N GLN A 261 -3.37 5.25 -20.78
CA GLN A 261 -2.83 6.61 -20.58
C GLN A 261 -2.44 6.94 -19.12
N ASP A 262 -2.87 6.13 -18.15
CA ASP A 262 -2.41 6.18 -16.75
C ASP A 262 -1.03 5.51 -16.53
N SER A 263 -0.50 4.85 -17.55
CA SER A 263 0.52 3.81 -17.37
C SER A 263 1.94 4.32 -17.16
N ASP A 264 2.29 5.52 -17.63
CA ASP A 264 3.71 5.91 -17.74
C ASP A 264 4.37 6.35 -16.43
N TRP A 265 3.61 6.91 -15.49
CA TRP A 265 4.15 7.18 -14.14
C TRP A 265 4.05 5.94 -13.23
N LEU A 266 3.05 5.08 -13.44
CA LEU A 266 2.92 3.77 -12.78
C LEU A 266 4.11 2.84 -13.10
N LYS A 267 4.60 2.86 -14.35
CA LYS A 267 5.74 2.05 -14.80
C LYS A 267 7.08 2.43 -14.15
N ARG A 268 7.25 3.71 -13.78
CA ARG A 268 8.46 4.18 -13.10
C ARG A 268 8.52 3.76 -11.63
N ILE A 269 7.36 3.57 -11.00
CA ILE A 269 7.24 3.11 -9.61
C ILE A 269 7.24 1.57 -9.53
N SER A 270 6.90 0.85 -10.61
CA SER A 270 6.91 -0.61 -10.65
C SER A 270 8.30 -1.23 -10.91
N SER A 271 9.31 -0.42 -11.23
CA SER A 271 10.61 -0.90 -11.74
C SER A 271 11.80 -0.61 -10.82
N SER A 272 11.57 -0.21 -9.57
CA SER A 272 12.61 -0.02 -8.54
C SER A 272 12.30 -0.78 -7.26
#